data_AF-A0AAW4JX40-F1
#
_entry.id   AF-A0AAW4JX40-F1
#
_cell.length_a   1.000
_cell.length_b   1.000
_cell.length_c   1.000
_cell.angle_alpha   90.00
_cell.angle_beta   90.00
_cell.angle_gamma   90.00
#
_symmetry.space_group_name_H-M   'P 1'
#
loop_
_entity.id
_entity.type
_entity.pdbx_description
1 polymer ?
#
loop_
_entity_poly.entity_id
_entity_poly.type
_entity_poly.pdbx_seq_one_letter_code
_entity_poly.pdbx_strand_id
1 'polypeptide(L)'
;MYKYFIFIALLFFSFCIKSPAVLDPPYFILQYLQNVNSTENQGNNSQCPAPAGPFNPGAIFDTGQTLCWNGAGTVQTCALWLPGADGDFNNVPNARSFVGPTQHCKFTSDYTIFDPLHGLTWKACAQGQTGSDCSGSVAAPINWANANAGLSGSCTELNTLNSGEGYAGRTNWRIPTVRELASIVHYTNNPHIENAFFPSRTFTGRPYMTSTIDARAAGNNWAIDFSVAPPMDVRILSTAQATSIYLRCVSGNAMPATSFVDQGDGTIRDLNTGLLWAQCSEGQGGVGCMFGGIGSLDWNQARGNCNGKVLVPGRVWRLPNINELLSIIDYSDPNPILPTIDTTFFPNTPNPSGYWTSTTYDSNKSLAIAVAFGNGIVATSDKSGNLHARCVTTF
;
A
#
# COMPACT_ATOMS: atom_id res chain seq x y z
N MET A 1 69.58 4.87 44.02
CA MET A 1 68.82 3.84 43.28
C MET A 1 67.49 3.64 44.00
N TYR A 2 66.46 4.41 43.64
CA TYR A 2 65.14 4.30 44.25
C TYR A 2 64.30 3.29 43.47
N LYS A 3 63.85 2.22 44.13
CA LYS A 3 62.96 1.19 43.56
C LYS A 3 61.51 1.61 43.77
N TYR A 4 60.79 1.89 42.69
CA TYR A 4 59.35 2.13 42.72
C TYR A 4 58.61 0.78 42.61
N PHE A 5 57.74 0.50 43.58
CA PHE A 5 56.78 -0.61 43.52
C PHE A 5 55.53 -0.13 42.78
N ILE A 6 55.18 -0.78 41.67
CA ILE A 6 53.95 -0.54 40.91
C ILE A 6 52.90 -1.54 41.41
N PHE A 7 51.81 -1.03 41.96
CA PHE A 7 50.62 -1.81 42.34
C PHE A 7 49.66 -1.84 41.13
N ILE A 8 49.36 -3.02 40.59
CA ILE A 8 48.37 -3.20 39.52
C ILE A 8 47.03 -3.54 40.17
N ALA A 9 46.05 -2.64 40.06
CA ALA A 9 44.67 -2.89 40.44
C ALA A 9 43.90 -3.47 39.24
N LEU A 10 43.45 -4.72 39.35
CA LEU A 10 42.56 -5.37 38.37
C LEU A 10 41.13 -4.85 38.55
N LEU A 11 40.69 -3.99 37.62
CA LEU A 11 39.30 -3.54 37.48
C LEU A 11 38.49 -4.64 36.77
N PHE A 12 37.65 -5.36 37.52
CA PHE A 12 36.63 -6.24 36.95
C PHE A 12 35.46 -5.40 36.43
N PHE A 13 35.31 -5.33 35.11
CA PHE A 13 34.08 -4.83 34.49
C PHE A 13 33.03 -5.95 34.45
N SER A 14 32.03 -5.88 35.34
CA SER A 14 30.82 -6.69 35.21
C SER A 14 30.00 -6.17 34.03
N PHE A 15 29.99 -6.90 32.92
CA PHE A 15 29.00 -6.69 31.87
C PHE A 15 27.64 -7.20 32.35
N CYS A 16 26.67 -6.30 32.50
CA CYS A 16 25.28 -6.65 32.70
C CYS A 16 24.75 -7.26 31.39
N ILE A 17 24.59 -8.58 31.33
CA ILE A 17 23.91 -9.23 30.21
C ILE A 17 22.44 -8.83 30.30
N LYS A 18 22.01 -7.97 29.37
CA LYS A 18 20.59 -7.64 29.19
C LYS A 18 19.86 -8.94 28.85
N SER A 19 18.90 -9.33 29.69
CA SER A 19 17.99 -10.45 29.43
C SER A 19 17.43 -10.34 28.02
N PRO A 20 17.21 -11.44 27.28
CA PRO A 20 16.50 -11.39 26.01
C PRO A 20 15.19 -10.66 26.25
N ALA A 21 14.92 -9.63 25.44
CA ALA A 21 13.63 -8.97 25.47
C ALA A 21 12.57 -10.08 25.33
N VAL A 22 11.66 -10.15 26.29
CA VAL A 22 10.43 -10.93 26.12
C VAL A 22 9.85 -10.45 24.79
N LEU A 23 9.66 -11.38 23.84
CA LEU A 23 8.92 -11.10 22.61
C LEU A 23 7.58 -10.53 23.05
N ASP A 24 7.41 -9.21 22.91
CA ASP A 24 6.10 -8.61 23.06
C ASP A 24 5.17 -9.36 22.11
N PRO A 25 3.99 -9.80 22.56
CA PRO A 25 3.03 -10.42 21.67
C PRO A 25 2.83 -9.48 20.47
N PRO A 26 2.91 -9.99 19.24
CA PRO A 26 2.91 -9.15 18.06
C PRO A 26 1.73 -8.19 18.11
N TYR A 27 1.96 -6.94 17.72
CA TYR A 27 1.06 -5.81 17.89
C TYR A 27 -0.40 -6.09 17.47
N PHE A 28 -0.63 -7.01 16.52
CA PHE A 28 -1.97 -7.49 16.14
C PHE A 28 -2.72 -8.20 17.28
N ILE A 29 -2.03 -8.98 18.13
CA ILE A 29 -2.61 -9.62 19.33
C ILE A 29 -2.97 -8.55 20.35
N LEU A 30 -2.14 -7.51 20.50
CA LEU A 30 -2.42 -6.42 21.43
C LEU A 30 -3.64 -5.59 20.96
N GLN A 31 -3.73 -5.28 19.66
CA GLN A 31 -4.91 -4.64 19.07
C GLN A 31 -6.16 -5.53 19.19
N TYR A 32 -6.02 -6.85 18.98
CA TYR A 32 -7.10 -7.80 19.19
C TYR A 32 -7.58 -7.79 20.66
N LEU A 33 -6.67 -7.88 21.63
CA LEU A 33 -7.01 -7.85 23.06
C LEU A 33 -7.57 -6.51 23.52
N GLN A 34 -7.14 -5.39 22.91
CA GLN A 34 -7.71 -4.07 23.16
C GLN A 34 -9.15 -3.95 22.62
N ASN A 35 -9.46 -4.58 21.48
CA ASN A 35 -10.82 -4.61 20.91
C ASN A 35 -11.75 -5.62 21.59
N VAL A 36 -11.24 -6.71 22.18
CA VAL A 36 -12.07 -7.63 22.98
C VAL A 36 -12.51 -6.98 24.30
N ASN A 37 -11.75 -6.00 24.81
CA ASN A 37 -12.03 -5.28 26.05
C ASN A 37 -12.76 -3.94 25.87
N SER A 38 -13.05 -3.49 24.65
CA SER A 38 -14.09 -2.48 24.47
C SER A 38 -15.43 -3.15 24.70
N THR A 39 -15.93 -3.07 25.94
CA THR A 39 -17.31 -3.38 26.29
C THR A 39 -18.23 -2.44 25.51
N GLU A 40 -18.53 -2.76 24.26
CA GLU A 40 -19.85 -2.50 23.73
C GLU A 40 -20.81 -3.28 24.63
N ASN A 41 -21.46 -2.56 25.54
CA ASN A 41 -22.65 -3.05 26.20
C ASN A 41 -23.57 -3.61 25.11
N GLN A 42 -23.69 -4.92 25.02
CA GLN A 42 -24.75 -5.61 24.29
C GLN A 42 -26.09 -5.37 25.00
N GLY A 43 -26.50 -4.11 25.07
CA GLY A 43 -27.85 -3.71 25.41
C GLY A 43 -28.70 -3.82 24.16
N ASN A 44 -29.24 -5.00 23.89
CA ASN A 44 -30.48 -5.24 23.15
C ASN A 44 -30.79 -4.28 21.97
N ASN A 45 -29.85 -4.08 21.02
CA ASN A 45 -30.06 -3.14 19.92
C ASN A 45 -29.85 -3.78 18.53
N SER A 46 -30.84 -3.52 17.69
CA SER A 46 -31.09 -3.85 16.27
C SER A 46 -29.96 -3.67 15.23
N GLN A 47 -28.72 -4.05 15.55
CA GLN A 47 -27.58 -3.90 14.62
C GLN A 47 -27.54 -5.03 13.58
N CYS A 48 -27.32 -4.66 12.31
CA CYS A 48 -27.09 -5.62 11.24
C CYS A 48 -25.82 -6.44 11.55
N PRO A 49 -25.76 -7.74 11.20
CA PRO A 49 -24.56 -8.53 11.41
C PRO A 49 -23.37 -7.88 10.71
N ALA A 50 -22.36 -7.46 11.47
CA ALA A 50 -21.10 -7.04 10.89
C ALA A 50 -20.36 -8.29 10.39
N PRO A 51 -19.74 -8.25 9.19
CA PRO A 51 -18.82 -9.30 8.79
C PRO A 51 -17.71 -9.42 9.84
N ALA A 52 -17.56 -10.60 10.43
CA ALA A 52 -16.60 -10.88 11.49
C ALA A 52 -15.48 -11.78 10.96
N GLY A 53 -14.24 -11.42 11.26
CA GLY A 53 -13.04 -12.19 10.92
C GLY A 53 -11.78 -11.43 11.32
N PRO A 54 -10.63 -12.11 11.49
CA PRO A 54 -9.36 -11.44 11.67
C PRO A 54 -9.03 -10.62 10.41
N PHE A 55 -8.57 -9.39 10.60
CA PHE A 55 -8.10 -8.51 9.53
C PHE A 55 -6.70 -7.99 9.86
N ASN A 56 -5.97 -7.56 8.84
CA ASN A 56 -4.69 -6.88 8.97
C ASN A 56 -4.74 -5.57 8.15
N PRO A 57 -4.86 -4.39 8.80
CA PRO A 57 -4.92 -3.12 8.09
C PRO A 57 -3.65 -2.80 7.27
N GLY A 58 -2.54 -3.45 7.56
CA GLY A 58 -1.28 -3.31 6.83
C GLY A 58 -1.06 -4.35 5.73
N ALA A 59 -2.00 -5.27 5.51
CA ALA A 59 -1.87 -6.28 4.47
C ALA A 59 -1.89 -5.66 3.07
N ILE A 60 -1.50 -6.47 2.08
CA ILE A 60 -1.43 -6.05 0.68
C ILE A 60 -2.17 -7.06 -0.17
N PHE A 61 -3.06 -6.57 -1.01
CA PHE A 61 -3.66 -7.34 -2.10
C PHE A 61 -2.66 -7.57 -3.23
N ASP A 62 -2.77 -8.70 -3.91
CA ASP A 62 -2.16 -8.87 -5.22
C ASP A 62 -2.72 -7.87 -6.25
N THR A 63 -2.14 -7.85 -7.45
CA THR A 63 -2.46 -6.85 -8.47
C THR A 63 -3.66 -7.21 -9.33
N GLY A 64 -4.16 -8.44 -9.22
CA GLY A 64 -5.09 -9.05 -10.17
C GLY A 64 -4.44 -9.55 -11.47
N GLN A 65 -3.11 -9.52 -11.61
CA GLN A 65 -2.42 -10.17 -12.73
C GLN A 65 -2.33 -11.68 -12.52
N THR A 66 -2.93 -12.43 -13.45
CA THR A 66 -2.89 -13.90 -13.46
C THR A 66 -2.10 -14.47 -14.64
N LEU A 67 -1.79 -13.64 -15.64
CA LEU A 67 -0.97 -14.01 -16.80
C LEU A 67 0.46 -13.52 -16.65
N CYS A 68 1.39 -14.29 -17.19
CA CYS A 68 2.81 -13.97 -17.17
C CYS A 68 3.25 -13.43 -18.53
N TRP A 69 4.11 -12.41 -18.49
CA TRP A 69 4.55 -11.66 -19.66
C TRP A 69 6.07 -11.64 -19.71
N ASN A 70 6.64 -11.67 -20.92
CA ASN A 70 8.07 -11.44 -21.12
C ASN A 70 8.38 -9.96 -21.34
N GLY A 71 9.69 -9.66 -21.50
CA GLY A 71 10.21 -8.33 -21.85
C GLY A 71 9.65 -7.74 -23.15
N ALA A 72 9.15 -8.55 -24.08
CA ALA A 72 8.55 -8.10 -25.33
C ALA A 72 7.02 -7.95 -25.26
N GLY A 73 6.41 -8.15 -24.08
CA GLY A 73 4.97 -8.08 -23.91
C GLY A 73 4.19 -9.25 -24.50
N THR A 74 4.86 -10.38 -24.75
CA THR A 74 4.19 -11.62 -25.17
C THR A 74 3.81 -12.45 -23.95
N VAL A 75 2.61 -13.02 -23.96
CA VAL A 75 2.14 -13.93 -22.92
C VAL A 75 2.99 -15.21 -22.91
N GLN A 76 3.29 -15.70 -21.71
CA GLN A 76 4.06 -16.94 -21.49
C GLN A 76 3.46 -17.76 -20.36
N THR A 77 3.83 -19.03 -20.30
CA THR A 77 3.56 -19.86 -19.14
C THR A 77 4.45 -19.40 -17.99
N CYS A 78 3.82 -19.07 -16.88
CA CYS A 78 4.41 -18.55 -15.65
C CYS A 78 5.69 -19.29 -15.18
N ALA A 79 5.70 -20.62 -15.28
CA ALA A 79 6.85 -21.42 -14.83
C ALA A 79 8.01 -21.58 -15.84
N LEU A 80 7.92 -21.08 -17.08
CA LEU A 80 8.94 -21.34 -18.10
C LEU A 80 9.76 -20.09 -18.48
N TRP A 81 11.06 -20.31 -18.69
CA TRP A 81 12.08 -19.38 -19.22
C TRP A 81 12.54 -18.22 -18.33
N LEU A 82 11.68 -17.65 -17.49
CA LEU A 82 12.09 -16.62 -16.51
C LEU A 82 10.99 -16.52 -15.43
N PRO A 83 11.10 -17.24 -14.30
CA PRO A 83 10.11 -17.11 -13.22
C PRO A 83 10.33 -15.76 -12.51
N GLY A 84 9.33 -15.27 -11.77
CA GLY A 84 9.35 -13.95 -11.16
C GLY A 84 8.39 -12.93 -11.81
N ALA A 85 7.46 -13.36 -12.67
CA ALA A 85 6.39 -12.50 -13.19
C ALA A 85 5.30 -12.32 -12.14
N ASP A 86 4.52 -11.23 -12.22
CA ASP A 86 3.42 -10.97 -11.28
C ASP A 86 2.42 -12.14 -11.24
N GLY A 87 2.02 -12.65 -12.40
CA GLY A 87 1.13 -13.81 -12.52
C GLY A 87 1.67 -15.13 -11.96
N ASP A 88 2.98 -15.24 -11.65
CA ASP A 88 3.54 -16.41 -10.95
C ASP A 88 3.07 -16.46 -9.49
N PHE A 89 2.66 -15.32 -8.95
CA PHE A 89 2.37 -15.08 -7.54
C PHE A 89 0.88 -14.73 -7.34
N ASN A 90 0.00 -15.54 -7.94
CA ASN A 90 -1.45 -15.38 -7.77
C ASN A 90 -1.85 -15.46 -6.30
N ASN A 91 -2.64 -14.49 -5.83
CA ASN A 91 -3.05 -14.32 -4.44
C ASN A 91 -1.90 -14.05 -3.46
N VAL A 92 -0.75 -13.55 -3.92
CA VAL A 92 0.41 -13.21 -3.08
C VAL A 92 0.67 -11.71 -3.16
N PRO A 93 0.81 -11.00 -2.01
CA PRO A 93 0.82 -11.55 -0.65
C PRO A 93 -0.54 -12.07 -0.17
N ASN A 94 -1.63 -11.48 -0.65
CA ASN A 94 -2.99 -11.91 -0.30
C ASN A 94 -3.94 -11.81 -1.50
N ALA A 95 -4.89 -12.73 -1.56
CA ALA A 95 -5.99 -12.69 -2.52
C ALA A 95 -6.82 -11.42 -2.38
N ARG A 96 -7.23 -10.84 -3.51
CA ARG A 96 -8.27 -9.81 -3.56
C ARG A 96 -9.60 -10.36 -3.07
N SER A 97 -10.23 -9.67 -2.14
CA SER A 97 -11.49 -10.10 -1.54
C SER A 97 -12.31 -8.89 -1.11
N PHE A 98 -13.53 -8.80 -1.63
CA PHE A 98 -14.52 -7.80 -1.22
C PHE A 98 -15.89 -8.47 -1.08
N VAL A 99 -16.75 -7.87 -0.27
CA VAL A 99 -18.13 -8.30 -0.08
C VAL A 99 -19.05 -7.11 -0.34
N GLY A 100 -19.93 -7.21 -1.33
CA GLY A 100 -20.93 -6.19 -1.66
C GLY A 100 -21.09 -5.95 -3.17
N PRO A 101 -21.73 -4.84 -3.57
CA PRO A 101 -22.42 -3.87 -2.71
C PRO A 101 -23.52 -4.52 -1.87
N THR A 102 -23.50 -4.30 -0.57
CA THR A 102 -24.50 -4.83 0.36
C THR A 102 -25.39 -3.70 0.84
N GLN A 103 -26.71 -3.88 0.69
CA GLN A 103 -27.72 -2.99 1.25
C GLN A 103 -27.75 -3.14 2.78
N HIS A 104 -27.73 -2.02 3.51
CA HIS A 104 -27.85 -2.05 4.96
C HIS A 104 -29.27 -2.44 5.40
N CYS A 105 -29.39 -3.32 6.38
CA CYS A 105 -30.68 -3.92 6.77
C CYS A 105 -31.65 -2.93 7.43
N LYS A 106 -31.13 -1.93 8.16
CA LYS A 106 -31.93 -0.84 8.78
C LYS A 106 -32.06 0.38 7.88
N PHE A 107 -31.02 0.68 7.10
CA PHE A 107 -30.93 1.87 6.28
C PHE A 107 -30.90 1.44 4.82
N THR A 108 -32.06 1.09 4.27
CA THR A 108 -32.17 0.39 2.98
C THR A 108 -31.69 1.20 1.77
N SER A 109 -31.40 2.49 1.94
CA SER A 109 -30.78 3.33 0.91
C SER A 109 -29.26 3.32 0.98
N ASP A 110 -28.67 2.73 2.02
CA ASP A 110 -27.24 2.76 2.29
C ASP A 110 -26.60 1.47 1.80
N TYR A 111 -25.61 1.60 0.92
CA TYR A 111 -24.89 0.49 0.30
C TYR A 111 -23.41 0.59 0.62
N THR A 112 -22.85 -0.49 1.13
CA THR A 112 -21.44 -0.58 1.52
C THR A 112 -20.75 -1.76 0.87
N ILE A 113 -19.44 -1.66 0.74
CA ILE A 113 -18.55 -2.75 0.33
C ILE A 113 -17.61 -3.01 1.50
N PHE A 114 -17.55 -4.24 1.96
CA PHE A 114 -16.63 -4.64 3.01
C PHE A 114 -15.35 -5.21 2.42
N ASP A 115 -14.22 -4.72 2.92
CA ASP A 115 -12.88 -5.22 2.68
C ASP A 115 -12.46 -6.04 3.91
N PRO A 116 -12.61 -7.39 3.86
CA PRO A 116 -12.24 -8.26 4.97
C PRO A 116 -10.74 -8.32 5.24
N LEU A 117 -9.88 -7.99 4.26
CA LEU A 117 -8.44 -8.07 4.45
C LEU A 117 -7.97 -6.96 5.39
N HIS A 118 -8.43 -5.73 5.14
CA HIS A 118 -8.04 -4.56 5.94
C HIS A 118 -9.00 -4.23 7.08
N GLY A 119 -10.20 -4.83 7.09
CA GLY A 119 -11.27 -4.46 8.03
C GLY A 119 -11.90 -3.10 7.71
N LEU A 120 -11.84 -2.69 6.44
CA LEU A 120 -12.37 -1.41 5.96
C LEU A 120 -13.78 -1.58 5.39
N THR A 121 -14.61 -0.56 5.54
CA THR A 121 -15.92 -0.48 4.92
C THR A 121 -15.95 0.73 4.00
N TRP A 122 -16.19 0.50 2.72
CA TRP A 122 -16.29 1.54 1.71
C TRP A 122 -17.75 1.88 1.44
N LYS A 123 -18.04 3.15 1.18
CA LYS A 123 -19.33 3.52 0.58
C LYS A 123 -19.33 2.97 -0.85
N ALA A 124 -20.40 2.27 -1.24
CA ALA A 124 -20.44 1.57 -2.52
C ALA A 124 -20.34 2.51 -3.72
N CYS A 125 -20.89 3.71 -3.59
CA CYS A 125 -20.88 4.75 -4.62
C CYS A 125 -20.04 5.95 -4.21
N ALA A 126 -19.47 6.64 -5.19
CA ALA A 126 -18.83 7.93 -4.97
C ALA A 126 -19.81 8.93 -4.31
N GLN A 127 -19.27 9.99 -3.69
CA GLN A 127 -20.12 11.04 -3.13
C GLN A 127 -20.99 11.70 -4.21
N GLY A 128 -22.23 12.01 -3.84
CA GLY A 128 -23.29 12.46 -4.76
C GLY A 128 -24.12 11.34 -5.39
N GLN A 129 -23.64 10.08 -5.38
CA GLN A 129 -24.35 8.92 -5.94
C GLN A 129 -24.93 7.98 -4.88
N THR A 130 -26.00 7.29 -5.28
CA THR A 130 -26.80 6.39 -4.44
C THR A 130 -27.28 5.18 -5.24
N GLY A 131 -27.82 4.18 -4.54
CA GLY A 131 -28.34 2.93 -5.13
C GLY A 131 -27.30 1.81 -5.18
N SER A 132 -27.75 0.60 -5.53
CA SER A 132 -26.92 -0.61 -5.60
C SER A 132 -25.92 -0.59 -6.76
N ASP A 133 -26.21 0.16 -7.82
CA ASP A 133 -25.43 0.28 -9.05
C ASP A 133 -24.93 1.71 -9.30
N CYS A 134 -25.10 2.59 -8.32
CA CYS A 134 -24.75 4.00 -8.38
C CYS A 134 -25.48 4.81 -9.47
N SER A 135 -26.68 4.36 -9.92
CA SER A 135 -27.49 5.09 -10.90
C SER A 135 -28.47 6.11 -10.30
N GLY A 136 -28.60 6.18 -8.98
CA GLY A 136 -29.62 7.02 -8.33
C GLY A 136 -29.39 8.53 -8.48
N SER A 137 -28.16 8.95 -8.75
CA SER A 137 -27.75 10.34 -8.94
C SER A 137 -26.38 10.39 -9.65
N VAL A 138 -25.80 11.58 -9.80
CA VAL A 138 -24.48 11.81 -10.40
C VAL A 138 -23.40 12.06 -9.34
N ALA A 139 -22.16 11.71 -9.65
CA ALA A 139 -21.03 11.98 -8.77
C ALA A 139 -20.82 13.49 -8.60
N ALA A 140 -20.67 13.95 -7.36
CA ALA A 140 -20.49 15.35 -7.03
C ALA A 140 -19.00 15.61 -6.70
N PRO A 141 -18.23 16.26 -7.60
CA PRO A 141 -16.85 16.59 -7.33
C PRO A 141 -16.75 17.73 -6.30
N ILE A 142 -15.74 17.68 -5.45
CA ILE A 142 -15.52 18.63 -4.36
C ILE A 142 -14.02 18.94 -4.23
N ASN A 143 -13.68 20.18 -3.88
CA ASN A 143 -12.29 20.56 -3.62
C ASN A 143 -11.87 20.17 -2.19
N TRP A 144 -10.56 20.18 -1.93
CA TRP A 144 -10.02 19.74 -0.64
C TRP A 144 -10.53 20.59 0.53
N ALA A 145 -10.58 21.90 0.38
CA ALA A 145 -10.99 22.81 1.44
C ALA A 145 -12.40 22.49 1.95
N ASN A 146 -13.36 22.27 1.04
CA ASN A 146 -14.73 21.94 1.38
C ASN A 146 -14.87 20.51 1.92
N ALA A 147 -14.14 19.55 1.34
CA ALA A 147 -14.14 18.16 1.78
C ALA A 147 -13.60 18.02 3.21
N ASN A 148 -12.46 18.65 3.49
CA ASN A 148 -11.80 18.62 4.79
C ASN A 148 -12.55 19.43 5.86
N ALA A 149 -13.25 20.51 5.47
CA ALA A 149 -14.12 21.27 6.36
C ALA A 149 -15.44 20.55 6.69
N GLY A 150 -15.71 19.38 6.09
CA GLY A 150 -16.91 18.61 6.36
C GLY A 150 -18.19 19.24 5.78
N LEU A 151 -18.07 20.03 4.71
CA LEU A 151 -19.23 20.63 4.04
C LEU A 151 -20.05 19.56 3.27
N SER A 152 -21.21 19.95 2.73
CA SER A 152 -22.05 19.03 1.96
C SER A 152 -21.30 18.45 0.76
N GLY A 153 -21.46 17.14 0.54
CA GLY A 153 -20.70 16.32 -0.40
C GLY A 153 -19.43 15.70 0.18
N SER A 154 -19.06 16.01 1.44
CA SER A 154 -17.88 15.43 2.10
C SER A 154 -18.14 14.04 2.68
N CYS A 155 -17.05 13.34 3.06
CA CYS A 155 -17.18 12.09 3.82
C CYS A 155 -17.71 12.31 5.23
N THR A 156 -17.45 13.48 5.83
CA THR A 156 -17.91 13.81 7.19
C THR A 156 -19.43 13.94 7.26
N GLU A 157 -20.08 14.38 6.17
CA GLU A 157 -21.55 14.45 6.09
C GLU A 157 -22.21 13.08 6.31
N LEU A 158 -21.55 11.98 5.90
CA LEU A 158 -22.06 10.63 6.15
C LEU A 158 -22.22 10.33 7.65
N ASN A 159 -21.45 10.98 8.52
CA ASN A 159 -21.48 10.73 9.96
C ASN A 159 -22.70 11.34 10.64
N THR A 160 -23.42 12.25 10.00
CA THR A 160 -24.60 12.93 10.56
C THR A 160 -25.92 12.43 9.96
N LEU A 161 -25.85 11.57 8.93
CA LEU A 161 -27.02 10.96 8.30
C LEU A 161 -27.81 10.07 9.28
N ASN A 162 -28.99 9.64 8.85
CA ASN A 162 -29.85 8.71 9.60
C ASN A 162 -30.11 9.17 11.04
N SER A 163 -30.48 10.44 11.20
CA SER A 163 -30.74 11.06 12.51
C SER A 163 -29.56 10.98 13.49
N GLY A 164 -28.32 11.05 12.97
CA GLY A 164 -27.10 10.99 13.77
C GLY A 164 -26.56 9.58 14.01
N GLU A 165 -27.24 8.54 13.53
CA GLU A 165 -26.68 7.16 13.53
C GLU A 165 -25.63 6.95 12.44
N GLY A 166 -25.53 7.87 11.48
CA GLY A 166 -24.57 7.84 10.38
C GLY A 166 -24.94 6.86 9.26
N TYR A 167 -24.25 6.99 8.12
CA TYR A 167 -24.49 6.16 6.94
C TYR A 167 -24.16 4.70 7.22
N ALA A 168 -25.11 3.80 6.94
CA ALA A 168 -25.04 2.39 7.28
C ALA A 168 -24.73 2.14 8.78
N GLY A 169 -25.22 3.02 9.67
CA GLY A 169 -25.01 2.91 11.12
C GLY A 169 -23.58 3.23 11.58
N ARG A 170 -22.79 3.92 10.74
CA ARG A 170 -21.38 4.25 11.01
C ARG A 170 -21.17 5.76 11.04
N THR A 171 -20.45 6.23 12.04
CA THR A 171 -20.17 7.66 12.30
C THR A 171 -18.69 8.02 12.23
N ASN A 172 -17.86 7.12 11.68
CA ASN A 172 -16.42 7.30 11.49
C ASN A 172 -16.00 7.29 10.00
N TRP A 173 -16.90 7.72 9.11
CA TRP A 173 -16.59 7.93 7.70
C TRP A 173 -15.58 9.07 7.52
N ARG A 174 -14.60 8.82 6.65
CA ARG A 174 -13.50 9.74 6.35
C ARG A 174 -13.05 9.62 4.91
N ILE A 175 -12.27 10.62 4.50
CA ILE A 175 -11.52 10.57 3.23
C ILE A 175 -10.41 9.52 3.43
N PRO A 176 -10.22 8.57 2.50
CA PRO A 176 -9.18 7.56 2.60
C PRO A 176 -7.79 8.18 2.44
N THR A 177 -6.78 7.59 3.06
CA THR A 177 -5.38 7.87 2.74
C THR A 177 -5.03 7.34 1.35
N VAL A 178 -3.90 7.79 0.79
CA VAL A 178 -3.42 7.28 -0.51
C VAL A 178 -3.18 5.77 -0.48
N ARG A 179 -2.70 5.22 0.64
CA ARG A 179 -2.47 3.78 0.79
C ARG A 179 -3.79 2.99 0.80
N GLU A 180 -4.80 3.49 1.50
CA GLU A 180 -6.13 2.87 1.53
C GLU A 180 -6.82 2.92 0.16
N LEU A 181 -6.77 4.06 -0.53
CA LEU A 181 -7.40 4.15 -1.85
C LEU A 181 -6.61 3.39 -2.91
N ALA A 182 -5.29 3.27 -2.78
CA ALA A 182 -4.46 2.47 -3.69
C ALA A 182 -4.71 0.96 -3.51
N SER A 183 -5.08 0.51 -2.30
CA SER A 183 -5.33 -0.92 -2.05
C SER A 183 -6.51 -1.47 -2.85
N ILE A 184 -7.45 -0.63 -3.30
CA ILE A 184 -8.58 -1.07 -4.13
C ILE A 184 -8.28 -1.00 -5.65
N VAL A 185 -7.05 -0.66 -6.06
CA VAL A 185 -6.67 -0.64 -7.48
C VAL A 185 -6.44 -2.05 -8.02
N HIS A 186 -7.18 -2.41 -9.08
CA HIS A 186 -7.01 -3.65 -9.82
C HIS A 186 -6.30 -3.41 -11.16
N TYR A 187 -5.06 -3.86 -11.29
CA TYR A 187 -4.16 -3.43 -12.38
C TYR A 187 -4.44 -4.07 -13.74
N THR A 188 -5.37 -5.02 -13.83
CA THR A 188 -5.78 -5.68 -15.09
C THR A 188 -7.22 -5.39 -15.52
N ASN A 189 -7.92 -4.50 -14.81
CA ASN A 189 -9.27 -4.07 -15.20
C ASN A 189 -9.21 -2.69 -15.86
N ASN A 190 -10.21 -2.39 -16.69
CA ASN A 190 -10.49 -1.02 -17.14
C ASN A 190 -12.00 -0.73 -16.90
N PRO A 191 -12.36 0.21 -16.00
CA PRO A 191 -11.48 0.94 -15.07
C PRO A 191 -10.72 0.03 -14.10
N HIS A 192 -9.59 0.49 -13.56
CA HIS A 192 -8.64 -0.25 -12.72
C HIS A 192 -9.15 -0.54 -11.30
N ILE A 193 -10.33 -1.16 -11.21
CA ILE A 193 -11.01 -1.53 -9.96
C ILE A 193 -11.94 -2.72 -10.23
N GLU A 194 -12.32 -3.47 -9.20
CA GLU A 194 -13.28 -4.57 -9.34
C GLU A 194 -14.71 -4.07 -9.52
N ASN A 195 -15.12 -3.89 -10.78
CA ASN A 195 -16.46 -3.42 -11.15
C ASN A 195 -17.61 -4.25 -10.58
N ALA A 196 -17.37 -5.52 -10.24
CA ALA A 196 -18.36 -6.38 -9.60
C ALA A 196 -18.75 -5.89 -8.19
N PHE A 197 -17.80 -5.27 -7.48
CA PHE A 197 -17.98 -4.75 -6.14
C PHE A 197 -18.14 -3.23 -6.12
N PHE A 198 -17.42 -2.52 -6.99
CA PHE A 198 -17.42 -1.07 -7.10
C PHE A 198 -18.07 -0.65 -8.43
N PRO A 199 -19.39 -0.38 -8.47
CA PRO A 199 -20.10 -0.15 -9.73
C PRO A 199 -19.53 1.00 -10.57
N SER A 200 -19.41 0.78 -11.88
CA SER A 200 -18.51 1.51 -12.79
C SER A 200 -18.97 2.91 -13.23
N ARG A 201 -20.20 3.35 -12.92
CA ARG A 201 -20.73 4.67 -13.33
C ARG A 201 -19.97 5.87 -12.72
N THR A 202 -18.89 5.62 -11.98
CA THR A 202 -18.17 6.61 -11.18
C THR A 202 -16.74 6.85 -11.70
N PHE A 203 -16.20 5.99 -12.57
CA PHE A 203 -14.80 6.04 -13.01
C PHE A 203 -14.72 6.56 -14.45
N THR A 204 -14.96 7.86 -14.62
CA THR A 204 -14.95 8.55 -15.92
C THR A 204 -14.00 9.74 -15.90
N GLY A 205 -12.69 9.49 -16.08
CA GLY A 205 -11.70 10.51 -16.41
C GLY A 205 -11.48 11.62 -15.39
N ARG A 206 -11.79 11.36 -14.10
CA ARG A 206 -11.42 12.26 -12.99
C ARG A 206 -10.87 11.44 -11.83
N PRO A 207 -9.84 11.95 -11.14
CA PRO A 207 -9.25 11.24 -10.02
C PRO A 207 -10.13 11.32 -8.77
N TYR A 208 -9.77 10.50 -7.79
CA TYR A 208 -10.38 10.40 -6.48
C TYR A 208 -9.43 10.95 -5.43
N MET A 209 -9.96 11.82 -4.57
CA MET A 209 -9.21 12.50 -3.52
C MET A 209 -8.78 11.54 -2.42
N THR A 210 -7.58 11.77 -1.90
CA THR A 210 -7.09 11.16 -0.66
C THR A 210 -6.84 12.24 0.39
N SER A 211 -6.78 11.83 1.66
CA SER A 211 -6.41 12.70 2.78
C SER A 211 -4.91 12.89 2.92
N THR A 212 -4.09 12.20 2.11
CA THR A 212 -2.64 12.29 2.18
C THR A 212 -2.17 13.53 1.43
N ILE A 213 -1.61 14.48 2.16
CA ILE A 213 -0.98 15.69 1.60
C ILE A 213 0.27 15.28 0.82
N ASP A 214 0.54 15.95 -0.30
CA ASP A 214 1.85 15.85 -0.94
C ASP A 214 2.84 16.74 -0.18
N ALA A 215 3.65 16.12 0.68
CA ALA A 215 4.61 16.82 1.53
C ALA A 215 5.66 17.62 0.72
N ARG A 216 5.90 17.27 -0.54
CA ARG A 216 6.88 17.92 -1.44
C ARG A 216 6.26 19.00 -2.32
N ALA A 217 4.94 19.09 -2.40
CA ALA A 217 4.22 20.09 -3.17
C ALA A 217 3.15 20.76 -2.30
N ALA A 218 3.52 21.87 -1.66
CA ALA A 218 2.61 22.64 -0.81
C ALA A 218 1.33 23.04 -1.57
N GLY A 219 0.16 22.77 -0.97
CA GLY A 219 -1.14 23.03 -1.60
C GLY A 219 -1.65 21.90 -2.49
N ASN A 220 -0.99 20.74 -2.51
CA ASN A 220 -1.45 19.55 -3.22
C ASN A 220 -1.75 18.37 -2.27
N ASN A 221 -2.64 17.49 -2.73
CA ASN A 221 -2.90 16.19 -2.15
C ASN A 221 -2.62 15.09 -3.17
N TRP A 222 -2.31 13.90 -2.68
CA TRP A 222 -2.33 12.70 -3.52
C TRP A 222 -3.76 12.36 -3.93
N ALA A 223 -3.91 11.91 -5.17
CA ALA A 223 -5.17 11.46 -5.75
C ALA A 223 -4.93 10.20 -6.59
N ILE A 224 -5.98 9.40 -6.77
CA ILE A 224 -5.93 8.17 -7.57
C ILE A 224 -6.91 8.25 -8.72
N ASP A 225 -6.39 8.09 -9.94
CA ASP A 225 -7.20 7.94 -11.13
C ASP A 225 -7.32 6.46 -11.49
N PHE A 226 -8.55 5.94 -11.51
CA PHE A 226 -8.85 4.55 -11.86
C PHE A 226 -9.19 4.37 -13.34
N SER A 227 -9.31 5.44 -14.11
CA SER A 227 -9.89 5.41 -15.46
C SER A 227 -9.36 6.53 -16.34
N VAL A 228 -8.14 6.37 -16.84
CA VAL A 228 -7.59 7.26 -17.87
C VAL A 228 -7.52 6.55 -19.23
N ALA A 229 -7.61 7.33 -20.30
CA ALA A 229 -7.33 6.83 -21.64
C ALA A 229 -5.80 6.61 -21.80
N PRO A 230 -5.38 5.64 -22.64
CA PRO A 230 -3.96 5.36 -22.88
C PRO A 230 -3.15 6.63 -23.20
N PRO A 231 -1.88 6.73 -22.77
CA PRO A 231 -0.98 5.63 -22.41
C PRO A 231 -0.74 5.39 -20.90
N MET A 232 -1.55 5.94 -19.99
CA MET A 232 -1.48 5.57 -18.57
C MET A 232 -2.89 5.54 -17.99
N ASP A 233 -3.38 4.34 -17.68
CA ASP A 233 -4.79 4.07 -17.35
C ASP A 233 -5.08 4.03 -15.82
N VAL A 234 -4.04 3.88 -14.98
CA VAL A 234 -4.08 4.11 -13.53
C VAL A 234 -2.96 5.04 -13.07
N ARG A 235 -3.28 6.01 -12.20
CA ARG A 235 -2.32 7.01 -11.72
C ARG A 235 -2.47 7.26 -10.23
N ILE A 236 -1.34 7.29 -9.53
CA ILE A 236 -1.21 7.96 -8.23
C ILE A 236 -0.48 9.26 -8.51
N LEU A 237 -1.15 10.39 -8.31
CA LEU A 237 -0.70 11.70 -8.77
C LEU A 237 -0.89 12.80 -7.71
N SER A 238 -0.05 13.81 -7.78
CA SER A 238 -0.18 15.05 -6.99
C SER A 238 -1.18 15.98 -7.68
N THR A 239 -2.21 16.41 -6.95
CA THR A 239 -3.31 17.25 -7.46
C THR A 239 -3.50 18.47 -6.56
N ALA A 240 -3.68 19.65 -7.16
CA ALA A 240 -3.91 20.88 -6.42
C ALA A 240 -5.20 20.81 -5.58
N GLN A 241 -5.13 21.28 -4.33
CA GLN A 241 -6.25 21.27 -3.39
C GLN A 241 -7.47 22.07 -3.86
N ALA A 242 -7.25 23.04 -4.75
CA ALA A 242 -8.32 23.83 -5.37
C ALA A 242 -9.14 23.06 -6.42
N THR A 243 -8.60 21.95 -6.95
CA THR A 243 -9.27 21.16 -7.99
C THR A 243 -10.39 20.33 -7.39
N SER A 244 -11.60 20.48 -7.93
CA SER A 244 -12.75 19.65 -7.55
C SER A 244 -12.67 18.27 -8.21
N ILE A 245 -12.50 17.23 -7.40
CA ILE A 245 -12.33 15.84 -7.81
C ILE A 245 -13.29 14.93 -7.02
N TYR A 246 -13.37 13.63 -7.34
CA TYR A 246 -14.35 12.74 -6.71
C TYR A 246 -13.92 12.26 -5.32
N LEU A 247 -14.90 11.88 -4.49
CA LEU A 247 -14.69 11.24 -3.20
C LEU A 247 -15.30 9.85 -3.17
N ARG A 248 -14.55 8.89 -2.62
CA ARG A 248 -15.06 7.59 -2.18
C ARG A 248 -14.67 7.42 -0.71
N CYS A 249 -15.67 7.42 0.15
CA CYS A 249 -15.45 7.44 1.59
C CYS A 249 -15.22 6.05 2.15
N VAL A 250 -14.41 6.00 3.20
CA VAL A 250 -14.07 4.78 3.93
C VAL A 250 -14.37 4.96 5.42
N SER A 251 -14.72 3.86 6.09
CA SER A 251 -14.93 3.72 7.52
C SER A 251 -14.12 2.53 8.02
N GLY A 252 -13.63 2.58 9.26
CA GLY A 252 -12.80 1.54 9.85
C GLY A 252 -11.45 2.07 10.36
N ASN A 253 -10.65 1.17 10.91
CA ASN A 253 -9.34 1.50 11.46
C ASN A 253 -8.43 2.07 10.38
N ALA A 254 -7.64 3.07 10.75
CA ALA A 254 -6.62 3.59 9.84
C ALA A 254 -5.53 2.55 9.62
N MET A 255 -4.90 2.58 8.44
CA MET A 255 -3.67 1.82 8.23
C MET A 255 -2.60 2.27 9.24
N PRO A 256 -1.84 1.32 9.84
CA PRO A 256 -0.78 1.66 10.77
C PRO A 256 0.36 2.43 10.07
N ALA A 257 1.13 3.18 10.86
CA ALA A 257 2.41 3.71 10.40
C ALA A 257 3.34 2.58 9.96
N THR A 258 4.27 2.86 9.04
CA THR A 258 5.29 1.90 8.60
C THR A 258 6.05 1.33 9.79
N SER A 259 6.32 0.03 9.76
CA SER A 259 6.98 -0.65 10.87
C SER A 259 7.97 -1.68 10.31
N PHE A 260 9.25 -1.38 10.45
CA PHE A 260 10.34 -2.16 9.89
C PHE A 260 11.28 -2.67 10.98
N VAL A 261 11.89 -3.83 10.74
CA VAL A 261 12.93 -4.42 11.58
C VAL A 261 14.06 -4.92 10.71
N ASP A 262 15.26 -4.35 10.87
CA ASP A 262 16.49 -4.90 10.29
C ASP A 262 16.82 -6.24 10.95
N GLN A 263 16.95 -7.29 10.14
CA GLN A 263 17.29 -8.64 10.63
C GLN A 263 18.80 -8.83 10.83
N GLY A 264 19.63 -7.88 10.39
CA GLY A 264 21.09 -7.94 10.49
C GLY A 264 21.76 -8.87 9.47
N ASP A 265 20.99 -9.45 8.56
CA ASP A 265 21.43 -10.35 7.49
C ASP A 265 21.32 -9.72 6.09
N GLY A 266 21.12 -8.41 6.02
CA GLY A 266 20.87 -7.67 4.79
C GLY A 266 19.40 -7.67 4.36
N THR A 267 18.48 -8.10 5.23
CA THR A 267 17.04 -8.02 5.00
C THR A 267 16.30 -7.16 6.01
N ILE A 268 15.20 -6.56 5.56
CA ILE A 268 14.29 -5.72 6.36
C ILE A 268 12.93 -6.39 6.41
N ARG A 269 12.48 -6.75 7.61
CA ARG A 269 11.14 -7.29 7.84
C ARG A 269 10.15 -6.15 7.99
N ASP A 270 9.10 -6.16 7.20
CA ASP A 270 7.95 -5.28 7.34
C ASP A 270 6.90 -5.96 8.25
N LEU A 271 6.66 -5.38 9.43
CA LEU A 271 5.76 -5.93 10.43
C LEU A 271 4.28 -5.75 10.06
N ASN A 272 3.96 -4.82 9.17
CA ASN A 272 2.59 -4.55 8.74
C ASN A 272 2.16 -5.52 7.66
N THR A 273 3.04 -5.76 6.68
CA THR A 273 2.72 -6.55 5.48
C THR A 273 3.12 -8.02 5.63
N GLY A 274 4.04 -8.32 6.55
CA GLY A 274 4.65 -9.64 6.68
C GLY A 274 5.66 -9.96 5.57
N LEU A 275 6.09 -8.96 4.80
CA LEU A 275 7.10 -9.11 3.75
C LEU A 275 8.51 -8.98 4.31
N LEU A 276 9.45 -9.61 3.61
CA LEU A 276 10.88 -9.49 3.85
C LEU A 276 11.54 -8.87 2.62
N TRP A 277 12.16 -7.72 2.81
CA TRP A 277 12.77 -6.93 1.75
C TRP A 277 14.28 -7.07 1.76
N ALA A 278 14.90 -7.01 0.58
CA ALA A 278 16.34 -6.76 0.52
C ALA A 278 16.62 -5.32 1.01
N GLN A 279 17.58 -5.16 1.93
CA GLN A 279 17.95 -3.86 2.49
C GLN A 279 18.55 -2.93 1.42
N CYS A 280 19.35 -3.50 0.51
CA CYS A 280 19.99 -2.78 -0.58
C CYS A 280 19.26 -3.00 -1.91
N SER A 281 19.36 -2.02 -2.80
CA SER A 281 18.91 -2.15 -4.18
C SER A 281 19.83 -3.10 -4.94
N GLU A 282 19.35 -3.67 -6.05
CA GLU A 282 20.15 -4.56 -6.88
C GLU A 282 21.44 -3.89 -7.37
N GLY A 283 22.56 -4.58 -7.21
CA GLY A 283 23.90 -4.08 -7.51
C GLY A 283 24.60 -3.36 -6.35
N GLN A 284 23.86 -2.97 -5.29
CA GLN A 284 24.42 -2.42 -4.07
C GLN A 284 24.64 -3.50 -2.99
N GLY A 285 25.52 -3.23 -2.03
CA GLY A 285 25.76 -4.12 -0.89
C GLY A 285 26.63 -3.52 0.21
N GLY A 286 26.98 -4.38 1.18
CA GLY A 286 27.72 -4.04 2.39
C GLY A 286 26.94 -3.12 3.34
N VAL A 287 27.60 -2.72 4.44
CA VAL A 287 26.96 -1.91 5.49
C VAL A 287 26.46 -0.59 4.90
N GLY A 288 25.19 -0.29 5.14
CA GLY A 288 24.54 0.93 4.63
C GLY A 288 24.38 0.97 3.11
N CYS A 289 24.53 -0.15 2.38
CA CYS A 289 24.39 -0.18 0.92
C CYS A 289 25.36 0.74 0.16
N MET A 290 26.57 0.93 0.71
CA MET A 290 27.58 1.87 0.20
C MET A 290 28.49 1.28 -0.87
N PHE A 291 28.48 -0.04 -1.08
CA PHE A 291 29.35 -0.72 -2.05
C PHE A 291 28.57 -1.19 -3.28
N GLY A 292 29.29 -1.39 -4.37
CA GLY A 292 28.73 -1.84 -5.64
C GLY A 292 28.28 -0.71 -6.55
N GLY A 293 27.90 -1.06 -7.78
CA GLY A 293 27.37 -0.11 -8.76
C GLY A 293 25.85 -0.16 -8.74
N ILE A 294 25.19 0.99 -8.80
CA ILE A 294 23.73 1.05 -8.90
C ILE A 294 23.33 0.29 -10.17
N GLY A 295 22.71 -0.89 -10.01
CA GLY A 295 22.29 -1.73 -11.12
C GLY A 295 21.22 -1.02 -11.93
N SER A 296 21.52 -0.74 -13.19
CA SER A 296 20.53 -0.31 -14.19
C SER A 296 20.19 -1.53 -15.03
N LEU A 297 19.04 -2.14 -14.74
CA LEU A 297 18.63 -3.43 -15.27
C LEU A 297 17.46 -3.26 -16.23
N ASP A 298 17.44 -4.03 -17.32
CA ASP A 298 16.18 -4.24 -18.04
C ASP A 298 15.19 -5.04 -17.18
N TRP A 299 13.93 -5.07 -17.59
CA TRP A 299 12.87 -5.68 -16.78
C TRP A 299 13.06 -7.19 -16.58
N ASN A 300 13.58 -7.91 -17.58
CA ASN A 300 13.86 -9.35 -17.45
C ASN A 300 15.07 -9.60 -16.54
N GLN A 301 16.12 -8.76 -16.65
CA GLN A 301 17.28 -8.82 -15.77
C GLN A 301 16.90 -8.54 -14.32
N ALA A 302 16.06 -7.53 -14.05
CA ALA A 302 15.56 -7.23 -12.72
C ALA A 302 14.81 -8.41 -12.11
N ARG A 303 13.90 -9.03 -12.87
CA ARG A 303 13.17 -10.25 -12.45
C ARG A 303 14.11 -11.42 -12.19
N GLY A 304 15.03 -11.68 -13.13
CA GLY A 304 16.00 -12.76 -13.03
C GLY A 304 16.92 -12.61 -11.82
N ASN A 305 17.44 -11.40 -11.58
CA ASN A 305 18.31 -11.10 -10.44
C ASN A 305 17.58 -11.29 -9.10
N CYS A 306 16.33 -10.85 -9.01
CA CYS A 306 15.55 -11.09 -7.80
C CYS A 306 15.22 -12.56 -7.59
N ASN A 307 14.86 -13.31 -8.64
CA ASN A 307 14.57 -14.72 -8.52
C ASN A 307 15.80 -15.55 -8.12
N GLY A 308 16.96 -15.24 -8.70
CA GLY A 308 18.23 -15.86 -8.36
C GLY A 308 18.84 -15.39 -7.04
N LYS A 309 18.15 -14.54 -6.26
CA LYS A 309 18.71 -13.96 -5.03
C LYS A 309 18.75 -14.98 -3.90
N VAL A 310 19.89 -15.02 -3.20
CA VAL A 310 20.15 -15.91 -2.07
C VAL A 310 20.68 -15.10 -0.88
N LEU A 311 19.86 -14.19 -0.34
CA LEU A 311 20.19 -13.49 0.91
C LEU A 311 19.92 -14.38 2.14
N VAL A 312 18.75 -15.04 2.13
CA VAL A 312 18.34 -15.98 3.18
C VAL A 312 18.04 -17.33 2.50
N PRO A 313 18.68 -18.43 2.91
CA PRO A 313 18.46 -19.76 2.32
C PRO A 313 17.00 -20.20 2.42
N GLY A 314 16.50 -20.89 1.39
CA GLY A 314 15.15 -21.46 1.37
C GLY A 314 14.02 -20.48 1.08
N ARG A 315 14.32 -19.21 0.78
CA ARG A 315 13.35 -18.20 0.37
C ARG A 315 13.22 -18.13 -1.15
N VAL A 316 11.99 -17.87 -1.63
CA VAL A 316 11.73 -17.53 -3.03
C VAL A 316 11.69 -16.01 -3.15
N TRP A 317 12.80 -15.44 -3.58
CA TRP A 317 12.90 -14.01 -3.83
C TRP A 317 12.29 -13.66 -5.19
N ARG A 318 11.79 -12.44 -5.32
CA ARG A 318 11.16 -11.96 -6.55
C ARG A 318 11.20 -10.45 -6.63
N LEU A 319 10.96 -9.96 -7.83
CA LEU A 319 10.69 -8.55 -8.04
C LEU A 319 9.30 -8.24 -7.44
N PRO A 320 9.15 -7.19 -6.63
CA PRO A 320 7.89 -6.83 -6.02
C PRO A 320 6.87 -6.46 -7.10
N ASN A 321 5.62 -6.80 -6.87
CA ASN A 321 4.54 -6.20 -7.62
C ASN A 321 4.34 -4.73 -7.18
N ILE A 322 3.51 -3.99 -7.91
CA ILE A 322 3.30 -2.57 -7.64
C ILE A 322 2.73 -2.28 -6.25
N ASN A 323 1.79 -3.08 -5.75
CA ASN A 323 1.19 -2.86 -4.43
C ASN A 323 2.22 -3.06 -3.31
N GLU A 324 3.11 -4.03 -3.46
CA GLU A 324 4.21 -4.27 -2.53
C GLU A 324 5.20 -3.13 -2.54
N LEU A 325 5.63 -2.67 -3.72
CA LEU A 325 6.59 -1.56 -3.79
C LEU A 325 6.00 -0.26 -3.24
N LEU A 326 4.71 -0.01 -3.44
CA LEU A 326 4.01 1.14 -2.86
C LEU A 326 3.91 1.08 -1.33
N SER A 327 3.94 -0.12 -0.72
CA SER A 327 3.83 -0.26 0.73
C SER A 327 5.00 0.33 1.52
N ILE A 328 6.17 0.42 0.86
CA ILE A 328 7.39 1.01 1.43
C ILE A 328 7.60 2.48 1.02
N ILE A 329 6.68 3.07 0.25
CA ILE A 329 6.74 4.50 -0.09
C ILE A 329 6.29 5.36 1.09
N ASP A 330 7.14 6.29 1.50
CA ASP A 330 6.82 7.31 2.50
C ASP A 330 6.39 8.62 1.84
N TYR A 331 5.08 8.89 1.87
CA TYR A 331 4.47 10.11 1.34
C TYR A 331 4.52 11.30 2.32
N SER A 332 5.07 11.11 3.53
CA SER A 332 5.07 12.14 4.57
C SER A 332 6.33 12.98 4.63
N ASP A 333 7.43 12.55 3.99
CA ASP A 333 8.70 13.28 3.98
C ASP A 333 8.67 14.49 3.02
N PRO A 334 8.74 15.73 3.53
CA PRO A 334 8.73 16.94 2.72
C PRO A 334 10.05 17.20 1.98
N ASN A 335 11.13 16.47 2.28
CA ASN A 335 12.44 16.72 1.68
C ASN A 335 12.52 16.18 0.24
N PRO A 336 12.57 17.05 -0.79
CA PRO A 336 12.52 16.61 -2.18
C PRO A 336 13.82 15.95 -2.67
N ILE A 337 14.91 16.05 -1.90
CA ILE A 337 16.23 15.52 -2.26
C ILE A 337 16.39 14.07 -1.81
N LEU A 338 15.67 13.66 -0.76
CA LEU A 338 15.69 12.29 -0.26
C LEU A 338 14.73 11.41 -1.06
N PRO A 339 14.96 10.09 -1.15
CA PRO A 339 13.96 9.17 -1.65
C PRO A 339 12.75 9.10 -0.70
N THR A 340 11.54 8.90 -1.22
CA THR A 340 10.27 8.73 -0.48
C THR A 340 10.20 7.32 0.13
N ILE A 341 11.10 7.03 1.07
CA ILE A 341 11.22 5.75 1.78
C ILE A 341 11.93 6.00 3.11
N ASP A 342 11.74 5.14 4.11
CA ASP A 342 12.51 5.21 5.35
C ASP A 342 13.99 4.88 5.09
N THR A 343 14.81 5.91 4.98
CA THR A 343 16.26 5.80 4.69
C THR A 343 17.05 5.17 5.83
N THR A 344 16.48 5.02 7.03
CA THR A 344 17.12 4.29 8.13
C THR A 344 17.15 2.79 7.83
N PHE A 345 16.07 2.24 7.26
CA PHE A 345 15.97 0.83 6.90
C PHE A 345 16.37 0.56 5.45
N PHE A 346 16.24 1.53 4.55
CA PHE A 346 16.58 1.42 3.14
C PHE A 346 17.62 2.47 2.71
N PRO A 347 18.84 2.39 3.26
CA PRO A 347 19.87 3.40 3.04
C PRO A 347 20.35 3.43 1.59
N ASN A 348 20.82 4.60 1.16
CA ASN A 348 21.38 4.82 -0.18
C ASN A 348 20.48 4.33 -1.33
N THR A 349 19.16 4.38 -1.16
CA THR A 349 18.18 4.08 -2.22
C THR A 349 18.36 5.09 -3.37
N PRO A 350 18.72 4.65 -4.61
CA PRO A 350 18.77 5.50 -5.79
C PRO A 350 17.54 6.40 -5.97
N ASN A 351 17.81 7.68 -6.26
CA ASN A 351 16.85 8.76 -6.44
C ASN A 351 17.39 9.71 -7.53
N PRO A 352 16.60 10.28 -8.47
CA PRO A 352 15.15 10.20 -8.67
C PRO A 352 14.66 9.10 -9.61
N SER A 353 15.55 8.20 -10.05
CA SER A 353 15.26 7.13 -11.00
C SER A 353 14.15 6.18 -10.52
N GLY A 354 13.44 5.59 -11.49
CA GLY A 354 12.37 4.62 -11.24
C GLY A 354 12.88 3.24 -10.81
N TYR A 355 12.00 2.49 -10.16
CA TYR A 355 12.19 1.10 -9.79
C TYR A 355 11.19 0.23 -10.54
N TRP A 356 11.68 -0.89 -11.06
CA TRP A 356 10.85 -1.90 -11.66
C TRP A 356 9.91 -2.54 -10.64
N THR A 357 8.69 -2.80 -11.10
CA THR A 357 7.78 -3.77 -10.47
C THR A 357 7.61 -4.96 -11.42
N SER A 358 7.16 -6.11 -10.90
CA SER A 358 6.81 -7.28 -11.72
C SER A 358 5.50 -7.08 -12.50
N THR A 359 4.75 -6.03 -12.19
CA THR A 359 3.42 -5.73 -12.74
C THR A 359 3.53 -5.19 -14.16
N THR A 360 3.00 -5.95 -15.13
CA THR A 360 2.95 -5.52 -16.54
C THR A 360 1.89 -4.45 -16.74
N TYR A 361 2.12 -3.46 -17.60
CA TYR A 361 1.10 -2.46 -17.88
C TYR A 361 -0.02 -3.03 -18.75
N ASP A 362 -1.29 -2.83 -18.36
CA ASP A 362 -2.40 -3.51 -19.02
C ASP A 362 -2.62 -3.03 -20.47
N SER A 363 -2.71 -1.73 -20.75
CA SER A 363 -2.97 -1.29 -22.13
C SER A 363 -1.81 -1.50 -23.12
N ASN A 364 -0.58 -1.69 -22.63
CA ASN A 364 0.55 -2.03 -23.49
C ASN A 364 1.51 -2.98 -22.76
N LYS A 365 1.44 -4.25 -23.13
CA LYS A 365 2.16 -5.34 -22.47
C LYS A 365 3.68 -5.28 -22.66
N SER A 366 4.18 -4.50 -23.62
CA SER A 366 5.61 -4.20 -23.79
C SER A 366 6.15 -3.22 -22.73
N LEU A 367 5.25 -2.58 -21.97
CA LEU A 367 5.60 -1.74 -20.84
C LEU A 367 5.36 -2.48 -19.50
N ALA A 368 6.09 -2.09 -18.47
CA ALA A 368 5.82 -2.47 -17.08
C ALA A 368 5.57 -1.22 -16.23
N ILE A 369 4.91 -1.42 -15.09
CA ILE A 369 4.69 -0.37 -14.11
C ILE A 369 5.97 -0.17 -13.31
N ALA A 370 6.31 1.09 -13.04
CA ALA A 370 7.45 1.49 -12.25
C ALA A 370 7.04 2.52 -11.19
N VAL A 371 7.81 2.60 -10.10
CA VAL A 371 7.62 3.61 -9.05
C VAL A 371 8.87 4.46 -8.95
N ALA A 372 8.72 5.78 -8.95
CA ALA A 372 9.82 6.70 -8.72
C ALA A 372 9.93 7.04 -7.23
N PHE A 373 11.03 6.72 -6.57
CA PHE A 373 11.27 7.14 -5.18
C PHE A 373 11.54 8.64 -5.04
N GLY A 374 11.64 9.42 -6.12
CA GLY A 374 11.73 10.88 -6.02
C GLY A 374 10.46 11.57 -5.54
N ASN A 375 9.31 10.90 -5.63
CA ASN A 375 8.03 11.45 -5.21
C ASN A 375 6.95 10.39 -4.96
N GLY A 376 7.20 9.10 -5.19
CA GLY A 376 6.20 8.05 -5.04
C GLY A 376 5.17 7.99 -6.18
N ILE A 377 5.46 8.61 -7.33
CA ILE A 377 4.60 8.54 -8.52
C ILE A 377 4.73 7.18 -9.20
N VAL A 378 3.58 6.65 -9.64
CA VAL A 378 3.47 5.48 -10.49
C VAL A 378 3.58 5.90 -11.96
N ALA A 379 4.48 5.25 -12.70
CA ALA A 379 4.73 5.48 -14.12
C ALA A 379 4.73 4.15 -14.88
N THR A 380 4.77 4.24 -16.21
CA THR A 380 5.05 3.09 -17.08
C THR A 380 6.41 3.27 -17.73
N SER A 381 7.08 2.16 -18.06
CA SER A 381 8.38 2.19 -18.73
C SER A 381 8.52 1.00 -19.68
N ASP A 382 9.22 1.21 -20.79
CA ASP A 382 9.50 0.15 -21.75
C ASP A 382 10.37 -0.91 -21.08
N LYS A 383 9.95 -2.18 -21.17
CA LYS A 383 10.63 -3.29 -20.49
C LYS A 383 12.08 -3.50 -20.94
N SER A 384 12.48 -2.94 -22.10
CA SER A 384 13.87 -2.92 -22.57
C SER A 384 14.70 -1.76 -22.00
N GLY A 385 14.06 -0.77 -21.37
CA GLY A 385 14.72 0.34 -20.68
C GLY A 385 15.40 -0.11 -19.40
N ASN A 386 16.25 0.76 -18.84
CA ASN A 386 17.00 0.45 -17.63
C ASN A 386 16.45 1.21 -16.42
N LEU A 387 16.03 0.47 -15.39
CA LEU A 387 15.62 1.01 -14.09
C LEU A 387 16.27 0.20 -12.96
N HIS A 388 16.06 0.65 -11.72
CA HIS A 388 16.55 -0.04 -10.53
C HIS A 388 15.59 -1.15 -10.10
N ALA A 389 16.07 -2.03 -9.23
CA ALA A 389 15.25 -3.08 -8.64
C ALA A 389 15.58 -3.23 -7.15
N ARG A 390 14.59 -3.65 -6.39
CA ARG A 390 14.72 -4.09 -4.99
C ARG A 390 13.88 -5.34 -4.86
N CYS A 391 14.44 -6.40 -4.30
CA CYS A 391 13.76 -7.68 -4.24
C CYS A 391 13.00 -7.86 -2.93
N VAL A 392 11.97 -8.69 -2.98
CA VAL A 392 11.10 -9.02 -1.84
C VAL A 392 10.86 -10.53 -1.81
N THR A 393 10.51 -11.03 -0.62
CA THR A 393 10.01 -12.39 -0.41
C THR A 393 8.98 -12.39 0.72
N THR A 394 8.21 -13.47 0.85
CA THR A 394 7.32 -13.65 2.00
C THR A 394 8.15 -14.06 3.22
N PHE A 395 7.85 -13.49 4.40
CA PHE A 395 8.52 -13.84 5.65
C PHE A 395 8.12 -15.21 6.18
#